data_AF-A0A914NJ24-F1
#
_entry.id   AF-A0A914NJ24-F1
#
_cell.length_a   1.000
_cell.length_b   1.000
_cell.length_c   1.000
_cell.angle_alpha   90.00
_cell.angle_beta   90.00
_cell.angle_gamma   90.00
#
_symmetry.space_group_name_H-M   'P 1'
#
loop_
_entity.id
_entity.type
_entity.pdbx_description
1 polymer ?
#
loop_
_entity_poly.entity_id
_entity_poly.type
_entity_poly.pdbx_seq_one_letter_code
_entity_poly.pdbx_strand_id
1 'polypeptide(L)'
;MTTPQNQKREIIFKGQLQQKVVRKCGILMRRKKTIYEDELWVVLCVHEGGICGIPHLEWYSDLKNVCEHNPIKVQDLLDCQYVNVSIGEERTFVIGFTDKNRPILELHCPTMFGFFI
;
A
#
# COMPACT_ATOMS: atom_id res chain seq x y z
N MET A 1 -12.28 20.14 -1.11
CA MET A 1 -11.31 19.10 -0.74
C MET A 1 -10.03 19.40 -1.50
N THR A 2 -9.06 20.01 -0.83
CA THR A 2 -7.80 20.46 -1.43
C THR A 2 -6.87 19.26 -1.58
N THR A 3 -6.59 18.85 -2.81
CA THR A 3 -5.48 17.96 -3.14
C THR A 3 -4.18 18.57 -2.60
N PRO A 4 -3.35 17.86 -1.82
CA PRO A 4 -2.07 18.39 -1.35
C PRO A 4 -1.07 18.31 -2.52
N GLN A 5 -1.22 19.19 -3.49
CA GLN A 5 -0.53 19.12 -4.79
C GLN A 5 0.94 19.57 -4.75
N ASN A 6 1.57 19.68 -3.57
CA ASN A 6 2.96 20.14 -3.49
C ASN A 6 3.67 19.79 -2.17
N GLN A 7 3.42 18.61 -1.61
CA GLN A 7 4.20 18.17 -0.44
C GLN A 7 5.48 17.50 -0.92
N LYS A 8 6.63 18.08 -0.57
CA LYS A 8 7.93 17.49 -0.89
C LYS A 8 8.04 16.13 -0.19
N ARG A 9 8.41 15.11 -0.96
CA ARG A 9 8.61 13.74 -0.47
C ARG A 9 9.86 13.13 -1.07
N GLU A 10 10.46 12.21 -0.31
CA GLU A 10 11.54 11.34 -0.75
C GLU A 10 10.97 9.95 -1.03
N ILE A 11 11.17 9.42 -2.24
CA ILE A 11 10.78 8.05 -2.57
C ILE A 11 11.89 7.11 -2.09
N ILE A 12 11.54 6.21 -1.18
CA ILE A 12 12.45 5.19 -0.64
C ILE A 12 12.40 3.93 -1.50
N PHE A 13 11.20 3.54 -1.91
CA PHE A 13 10.98 2.33 -2.71
C PHE A 13 9.75 2.47 -3.60
N LYS A 14 9.74 1.82 -4.75
CA LYS A 14 8.55 1.69 -5.60
C LYS A 14 8.50 0.33 -6.28
N GLY A 15 7.30 -0.20 -6.46
CA GLY A 15 7.08 -1.45 -7.18
C GLY A 15 5.64 -1.61 -7.63
N GLN A 16 5.41 -2.52 -8.57
CA GLN A 16 4.06 -2.89 -8.96
C GLN A 16 3.54 -3.97 -8.01
N LEU A 17 2.49 -3.66 -7.27
CA LEU A 17 1.89 -4.54 -6.28
C LEU A 17 0.37 -4.57 -6.44
N GLN A 18 -0.23 -5.68 -6.01
CA GLN A 18 -1.67 -5.82 -5.87
C GLN A 18 -2.05 -5.77 -4.41
N GLN A 19 -3.15 -5.10 -4.08
CA GLN A 19 -3.72 -5.20 -2.74
C GLN A 19 -4.57 -6.47 -2.65
N LYS A 20 -4.25 -7.34 -1.71
CA LYS A 20 -5.04 -8.52 -1.39
C LYS A 20 -6.12 -8.13 -0.38
N VAL A 21 -7.37 -8.38 -0.74
CA VAL A 21 -8.53 -8.06 0.10
C VAL A 21 -9.44 -9.27 0.23
N VAL A 22 -10.00 -9.46 1.44
CA VAL A 22 -10.97 -10.51 1.71
C VAL A 22 -12.36 -9.89 1.77
N ARG A 23 -13.20 -10.17 0.77
CA ARG A 23 -14.58 -9.67 0.72
C ARG A 23 -15.57 -10.76 1.11
N LYS A 24 -16.59 -10.39 1.88
CA LYS A 24 -17.75 -11.25 2.12
C LYS A 24 -18.61 -11.30 0.87
N CYS A 25 -19.13 -12.48 0.51
CA CYS A 25 -19.92 -12.69 -0.70
C CYS A 25 -20.94 -13.83 -0.54
N GLY A 26 -21.77 -14.00 -1.57
CA GLY A 26 -22.82 -15.02 -1.63
C GLY A 26 -24.09 -14.68 -0.85
N ILE A 27 -25.04 -15.62 -0.82
CA ILE A 27 -26.31 -15.48 -0.10
C ILE A 27 -26.02 -15.31 1.40
N LEU A 28 -26.58 -14.25 2.01
CA LEU A 28 -26.35 -13.83 3.40
C LEU A 28 -24.91 -13.43 3.76
N MET A 29 -24.02 -13.17 2.79
CA MET A 29 -22.64 -12.67 3.04
C MET A 29 -21.78 -13.60 3.93
N ARG A 30 -22.09 -14.90 3.93
CA ARG A 30 -21.41 -15.90 4.78
C ARG A 30 -20.11 -16.43 4.17
N ARG A 31 -19.90 -16.29 2.86
CA ARG A 31 -18.68 -16.74 2.19
C ARG A 31 -17.65 -15.63 2.19
N LYS A 32 -16.37 -15.98 2.32
CA LYS A 32 -15.25 -15.05 2.12
C LYS A 32 -14.56 -15.42 0.82
N LYS A 33 -14.24 -14.43 0.00
CA LYS A 33 -13.46 -14.59 -1.22
C LYS A 33 -12.25 -13.66 -1.16
N THR A 34 -11.08 -14.23 -1.36
CA THR A 34 -9.84 -13.47 -1.58
C THR A 34 -9.88 -12.88 -2.98
N ILE A 35 -9.58 -11.60 -3.07
CA ILE A 35 -9.51 -10.83 -4.31
C ILE A 35 -8.17 -10.12 -4.30
N TYR A 36 -7.47 -10.20 -5.43
CA TYR A 36 -6.33 -9.36 -5.72
C TYR A 36 -6.85 -8.20 -6.55
N GLU A 37 -6.71 -6.98 -6.03
CA GLU A 37 -7.09 -5.76 -6.74
C GLU A 37 -6.12 -5.50 -7.90
N ASP A 38 -6.39 -4.46 -8.69
CA ASP A 38 -5.58 -4.11 -9.85
C ASP A 38 -4.11 -3.89 -9.44
N GLU A 39 -3.21 -4.28 -10.33
CA GLU A 39 -1.78 -4.06 -10.16
C GLU A 39 -1.48 -2.57 -10.32
N LEU A 40 -0.98 -1.95 -9.25
CA LEU A 40 -0.72 -0.52 -9.17
C LEU A 40 0.72 -0.26 -8.77
N TRP A 41 1.22 0.91 -9.15
CA TRP A 41 2.49 1.39 -8.63
C TRP A 41 2.31 1.79 -7.16
N VAL A 42 2.91 1.03 -6.27
CA VAL A 42 2.93 1.32 -4.84
C VAL A 42 4.30 1.90 -4.49
N VAL A 43 4.28 3.05 -3.84
CA VAL A 43 5.47 3.83 -3.49
C VAL A 43 5.54 3.96 -1.97
N LEU A 44 6.66 3.52 -1.40
CA LEU A 44 7.06 3.87 -0.04
C LEU A 44 7.84 5.18 -0.11
N CYS A 45 7.35 6.19 0.59
CA CYS A 45 7.98 7.51 0.62
C CYS A 45 7.92 8.12 2.01
N VAL A 46 8.74 9.15 2.22
CA VAL A 46 8.73 9.97 3.42
C VAL A 46 8.35 11.39 3.01
N HIS A 47 7.24 11.89 3.54
CA HIS A 47 6.82 13.28 3.35
C HIS A 47 7.53 14.18 4.35
N GLU A 48 7.95 15.36 3.90
CA GLU A 48 8.45 16.40 4.80
C GLU A 48 7.32 16.86 5.73
N GLY A 49 7.55 16.74 7.05
CA GLY A 49 6.60 17.14 8.09
C GLY A 49 7.04 16.67 9.47
N GLY A 50 6.86 17.51 10.50
CA GLY A 50 7.25 17.20 11.88
C GLY A 50 8.77 17.25 12.15
N ILE A 51 9.21 16.62 13.25
CA ILE A 51 10.63 16.50 13.65
C ILE A 51 11.33 15.37 12.89
N CYS A 52 10.57 14.32 12.57
CA CYS A 52 10.99 13.15 11.83
C CYS A 52 9.92 12.93 10.74
N GLY A 53 10.32 12.93 9.47
CA GLY A 53 9.40 12.86 8.34
C GLY A 53 8.37 11.73 8.45
N ILE A 54 7.25 11.88 7.75
CA ILE A 54 6.10 10.98 7.90
C ILE A 54 6.17 9.90 6.81
N PRO A 55 6.35 8.61 7.15
CA PRO A 55 6.36 7.53 6.17
C PRO A 55 4.95 7.28 5.63
N HIS A 56 4.83 7.09 4.32
CA HIS A 56 3.58 6.81 3.63
C HIS A 56 3.76 5.69 2.61
N LEU A 57 2.68 4.94 2.40
CA LEU A 57 2.42 4.21 1.16
C LEU A 57 1.47 5.02 0.27
N GLU A 58 1.81 5.10 -0.99
CA GLU A 58 1.02 5.79 -2.01
C GLU A 58 0.77 4.85 -3.19
N TRP A 59 -0.41 4.91 -3.79
CA TRP A 59 -0.79 4.10 -4.96
C TRP A 59 -0.98 5.00 -6.18
N TYR A 60 -0.52 4.54 -7.33
CA TYR A 60 -0.56 5.24 -8.61
C TYR A 60 -0.97 4.30 -9.74
N SER A 61 -1.70 4.82 -10.73
CA SER A 61 -2.05 4.07 -11.94
C SER A 61 -0.85 3.79 -12.84
N ASP A 62 0.13 4.69 -12.86
CA ASP A 62 1.28 4.65 -13.77
C ASP A 62 2.45 5.50 -13.24
N LEU A 63 3.62 5.34 -13.88
CA LEU A 63 4.84 6.07 -13.52
C LEU A 63 4.76 7.58 -13.75
N LYS A 64 3.92 8.05 -14.70
CA LYS A 64 3.75 9.49 -14.92
C LYS A 64 3.13 10.13 -13.69
N ASN A 65 2.07 9.52 -13.15
CA ASN A 65 1.43 9.98 -11.92
C ASN A 65 2.36 9.88 -10.70
N VAL A 66 3.28 8.91 -10.66
CA VAL A 66 4.34 8.85 -9.62
C VAL A 66 5.21 10.11 -9.67
N CYS A 67 5.72 10.46 -10.86
CA CYS A 67 6.57 11.64 -11.07
C CYS A 67 5.83 12.95 -10.76
N GLU A 68 4.55 13.03 -11.13
CA GLU A 68 3.71 14.21 -10.91
C GLU A 68 3.12 14.30 -9.49
N HIS A 69 3.41 13.34 -8.61
CA HIS A 69 2.83 13.25 -7.26
C HIS A 69 1.29 13.29 -7.25
N ASN A 70 0.65 12.47 -8.09
CA ASN A 70 -0.80 12.37 -8.17
C ASN A 70 -1.31 10.98 -7.74
N PRO A 71 -1.25 10.65 -6.43
CA PRO A 71 -1.66 9.33 -5.94
C PRO A 71 -3.19 9.19 -5.94
N ILE A 72 -3.67 8.00 -6.29
CA ILE A 72 -5.09 7.64 -6.18
C ILE A 72 -5.48 7.22 -4.76
N LYS A 73 -4.49 6.80 -3.95
CA LYS A 73 -4.65 6.45 -2.55
C LYS A 73 -3.37 6.78 -1.81
N VAL A 74 -3.49 7.23 -0.56
CA VAL A 74 -2.38 7.52 0.34
C VAL A 74 -2.70 6.92 1.70
N GLN A 75 -1.69 6.35 2.35
CA GLN A 75 -1.80 5.77 3.67
C GLN A 75 -0.52 6.07 4.46
N ASP A 76 -0.63 6.82 5.57
CA ASP A 76 0.50 7.02 6.50
C ASP A 76 0.90 5.69 7.16
N LEU A 77 2.13 5.57 7.65
CA LEU A 77 2.59 4.39 8.40
C LEU A 77 2.93 4.73 9.85
N LEU A 78 2.38 5.81 10.40
CA LEU A 78 2.76 6.34 11.73
C LEU A 78 2.50 5.35 12.87
N ASP A 79 1.40 4.61 12.80
CA ASP A 79 1.00 3.62 13.80
C ASP A 79 1.25 2.18 13.35
N CYS A 80 2.11 1.98 12.33
CA CYS A 80 2.53 0.65 11.90
C CYS A 80 3.12 -0.12 13.08
N GLN A 81 2.52 -1.26 13.39
CA GLN A 81 2.90 -2.11 14.52
C GLN A 81 3.82 -3.26 14.08
N TYR A 82 3.57 -3.84 12.91
CA TYR A 82 4.36 -4.95 12.39
C TYR A 82 4.30 -5.03 10.87
N VAL A 83 5.36 -5.61 10.29
CA VAL A 83 5.42 -6.04 8.90
C VAL A 83 5.86 -7.50 8.90
N ASN A 84 5.07 -8.38 8.28
CA ASN A 84 5.37 -9.81 8.20
C ASN A 84 5.20 -10.32 6.76
N VAL A 85 6.05 -11.26 6.36
CA VAL A 85 5.81 -12.05 5.14
C VAL A 85 4.70 -13.06 5.43
N SER A 86 3.76 -13.21 4.51
CA SER A 86 2.65 -14.14 4.65
C SER A 86 3.14 -15.58 4.55
N ILE A 87 2.80 -16.40 5.54
CA ILE A 87 3.16 -17.82 5.56
C ILE A 87 2.46 -18.52 4.38
N GLY A 88 3.24 -19.24 3.57
CA GLY A 88 2.75 -19.95 2.38
C GLY A 88 2.52 -19.06 1.15
N GLU A 89 2.73 -17.74 1.25
CA GLU A 89 2.71 -16.80 0.14
C GLU A 89 3.97 -15.91 0.21
N GLU A 90 5.11 -16.45 -0.24
CA GLU A 90 6.44 -15.81 -0.11
C GLU A 90 6.53 -14.38 -0.70
N ARG A 91 5.60 -14.03 -1.59
CA ARG A 91 5.53 -12.72 -2.28
C ARG A 91 4.42 -11.82 -1.75
N THR A 92 3.81 -12.19 -0.64
CA THR A 92 2.79 -11.39 0.05
C THR A 92 3.35 -10.92 1.38
N PHE A 93 3.20 -9.64 1.68
CA PHE A 93 3.51 -9.09 3.00
C PHE A 93 2.30 -8.38 3.59
N VAL A 94 2.26 -8.40 4.92
CA VAL A 94 1.16 -7.89 5.74
C VAL A 94 1.68 -6.78 6.61
N ILE A 95 1.03 -5.63 6.55
CA ILE A 95 1.28 -4.48 7.43
C ILE A 95 0.11 -4.39 8.41
N GLY A 96 0.42 -4.52 9.69
CA GLY A 96 -0.53 -4.32 10.78
C GLY A 96 -0.33 -2.98 11.46
N PHE A 97 -1.42 -2.43 11.98
CA PHE A 97 -1.45 -1.13 12.64
C PHE A 97 -1.86 -1.28 14.10
N THR A 98 -1.45 -0.33 14.92
CA THR A 98 -1.77 -0.30 16.35
C THR A 98 -3.26 -0.02 16.56
N ASP A 99 -3.87 0.84 15.73
CA ASP A 99 -5.32 1.04 15.74
C ASP A 99 -6.04 -0.22 15.23
N LYS A 100 -6.81 -0.85 16.12
CA LYS A 100 -7.59 -2.07 15.82
C LYS A 100 -8.74 -1.84 14.84
N ASN A 101 -9.16 -0.59 14.64
CA ASN A 101 -10.19 -0.25 13.66
C ASN A 101 -9.63 -0.07 12.26
N ARG A 102 -8.30 0.09 12.15
CA ARG A 102 -7.61 0.24 10.89
C ARG A 102 -7.38 -1.15 10.27
N PRO A 103 -7.82 -1.37 9.02
CA PRO A 103 -7.65 -2.66 8.38
C PRO A 103 -6.17 -2.94 8.13
N ILE A 104 -5.78 -4.21 8.28
CA ILE A 104 -4.47 -4.67 7.83
C ILE A 104 -4.33 -4.44 6.33
N LEU A 105 -3.12 -4.13 5.88
CA LEU A 105 -2.80 -4.10 4.45
C LEU A 105 -2.07 -5.38 4.09
N GLU A 106 -2.62 -6.14 3.15
CA GLU A 106 -1.93 -7.25 2.52
C GLU A 106 -1.56 -6.83 1.09
N LEU A 107 -0.27 -6.85 0.78
CA LEU A 107 0.27 -6.46 -0.52
C LEU A 107 0.99 -7.65 -1.15
N HIS A 108 0.68 -7.92 -2.41
CA HIS A 108 1.20 -9.05 -3.17
C HIS A 108 2.02 -8.56 -4.36
N CYS A 109 3.19 -9.15 -4.57
CA CYS A 109 4.01 -8.93 -5.76
C CYS A 109 3.71 -10.00 -6.82
N PRO A 110 3.01 -9.67 -7.92
CA PRO A 110 2.57 -10.67 -8.90
C PRO A 110 3.71 -11.22 -9.77
N THR A 111 4.75 -10.43 -10.04
CA THR A 111 5.84 -10.79 -10.95
C THR A 111 6.95 -11.58 -10.24
N MET A 112 7.62 -12.49 -10.97
CA MET A 112 8.80 -13.23 -10.47
C MET A 112 10.11 -12.45 -10.65
N PHE A 113 10.12 -11.41 -11.48
CA PHE A 113 11.31 -10.60 -11.73
C PHE A 113 11.29 -9.37 -10.83
N GLY A 114 12.08 -9.48 -9.75
CA GLY A 114 12.89 -8.41 -9.16
C GLY A 114 12.24 -7.05 -8.98
N PHE A 115 11.98 -6.72 -7.71
CA PHE A 115 12.01 -5.35 -7.19
C PHE A 115 13.17 -4.57 -7.82
N PHE A 116 12.88 -3.48 -8.54
CA PHE A 116 13.92 -2.56 -8.99
C PHE A 116 14.28 -1.65 -7.81
N ILE A 117 15.50 -1.84 -7.30
CA ILE A 117 16.15 -0.98 -6.30
C ILE A 117 16.67 0.26 -7.01
#